data_AF-A0AAV4QQ42-F1
#
_entry.id   AF-A0AAV4QQ42-F1
#
_cell.length_a   1.000
_cell.length_b   1.000
_cell.length_c   1.000
_cell.angle_alpha   90.00
_cell.angle_beta   90.00
_cell.angle_gamma   90.00
#
_symmetry.space_group_name_H-M   'P 1'
#
loop_
_entity.id
_entity.type
_entity.pdbx_description
1 polymer ?
#
loop_
_entity_poly.entity_id
_entity_poly.type
_entity_poly.pdbx_seq_one_letter_code
_entity_poly.pdbx_strand_id
1 'polypeptide(L)'
;MFLVKCPCAIVPAIPIPKLHIKPQYINAFRKTCMSFLFQVAVFIMGFPRIIKVSALSGEPIFVFNKTLSGTSVWGIEGKFLEILASKLNFQYEIISPEDGKWGSLMENGTWSGIIGMVARGEADMGLTYLAIMEDRSKFVDFSTPYYSFGRTFVTDKPGISPKYAVFLYPFSLDVWILFFIFLVISPYILQKWISAKDLFHFAYLM
;
A
#
# COMPACT_ATOMS: atom_id res chain seq x y z
N MET A 1 -11.43 -2.61 -5.38
CA MET A 1 -12.66 -3.21 -4.79
C MET A 1 -13.79 -2.23 -5.04
N PHE A 2 -15.07 -2.65 -5.02
CA PHE A 2 -16.18 -1.69 -5.16
C PHE A 2 -16.98 -1.52 -3.87
N LEU A 3 -17.39 -0.29 -3.62
CA LEU A 3 -18.31 0.09 -2.56
C LEU A 3 -19.71 0.24 -3.11
N VAL A 4 -20.71 -0.23 -2.38
CA VAL A 4 -22.12 0.06 -2.67
C VAL A 4 -22.83 0.36 -1.34
N LYS A 5 -23.80 1.26 -1.34
CA LYS A 5 -24.71 1.43 -0.20
C LYS A 5 -25.98 0.63 -0.46
N CYS A 6 -26.27 -0.39 0.37
CA CYS A 6 -27.56 -1.08 0.28
C CYS A 6 -28.69 -0.17 0.79
N PRO A 7 -29.84 -0.07 0.08
CA PRO A 7 -31.00 0.68 0.56
C PRO A 7 -31.58 0.16 1.89
N CYS A 8 -31.19 -1.04 2.32
CA CYS A 8 -31.66 -1.67 3.56
C CYS A 8 -31.09 -1.04 4.85
N ALA A 9 -30.13 -0.10 4.77
CA ALA A 9 -29.56 0.57 5.95
C ALA A 9 -30.51 1.59 6.61
N ILE A 10 -31.77 1.71 6.15
CA ILE A 10 -32.81 2.56 6.73
C ILE A 10 -33.62 1.82 7.82
N VAL A 11 -33.40 0.52 8.06
CA VAL A 11 -34.09 -0.17 9.17
C VAL A 11 -33.45 0.27 10.50
N PRO A 12 -34.18 0.96 11.39
CA PRO A 12 -33.65 1.29 12.71
C PRO A 12 -33.26 -0.02 13.40
N ALA A 13 -32.09 -0.03 14.03
CA ALA A 13 -31.54 -1.19 14.73
C ALA A 13 -32.60 -1.79 15.67
N ILE A 14 -33.25 -2.87 15.23
CA ILE A 14 -34.11 -3.69 16.09
C ILE A 14 -33.16 -4.33 17.11
N PRO A 15 -33.39 -4.18 18.43
CA PRO A 15 -32.55 -4.82 19.43
C PRO A 15 -32.76 -6.33 19.34
N ILE A 16 -31.85 -7.02 18.65
CA ILE A 16 -31.82 -8.47 18.56
C ILE A 16 -31.46 -8.98 19.98
N PRO A 17 -32.25 -9.87 20.59
CA PRO A 17 -31.90 -10.49 21.87
C PRO A 17 -30.50 -11.12 21.74
N LYS A 18 -29.65 -10.97 22.75
CA LYS A 18 -28.30 -11.52 22.79
C LYS A 18 -28.33 -13.06 22.72
N LEU A 19 -28.50 -13.61 21.52
CA LEU A 19 -28.27 -15.01 21.23
C LEU A 19 -26.79 -15.14 20.88
N HIS A 20 -26.07 -15.96 21.63
CA HIS A 20 -24.66 -16.29 21.41
C HIS A 20 -24.47 -17.07 20.09
N ILE A 21 -24.65 -16.40 18.96
CA ILE A 21 -24.41 -16.93 17.62
C ILE A 21 -22.99 -16.51 17.22
N LYS A 22 -22.13 -17.49 16.92
CA LYS A 22 -20.75 -17.21 16.48
C LYS A 22 -20.77 -16.27 15.26
N PRO A 23 -19.90 -15.24 15.19
CA PRO A 23 -19.92 -14.21 14.14
C PRO A 23 -19.81 -14.76 12.70
N GLN A 24 -19.29 -15.98 12.54
CA GLN A 24 -19.23 -16.69 11.26
C GLN A 24 -20.62 -16.99 10.65
N TYR A 25 -21.66 -17.23 11.46
CA TYR A 25 -22.99 -17.60 10.97
C TYR A 25 -23.86 -16.39 10.60
N ILE A 26 -23.67 -15.25 11.28
CA ILE A 26 -24.36 -13.99 10.97
C ILE A 26 -23.95 -13.47 9.59
N ASN A 27 -22.65 -13.55 9.28
CA ASN A 27 -22.11 -13.17 7.97
C ASN A 27 -22.55 -14.11 6.84
N ALA A 28 -22.72 -15.40 7.14
CA ALA A 28 -23.25 -16.38 6.18
C ALA A 28 -24.75 -16.16 5.90
N PHE A 29 -25.55 -15.91 6.95
CA PHE A 29 -26.99 -15.67 6.81
C PHE A 29 -27.30 -14.36 6.06
N ARG A 30 -26.53 -13.30 6.35
CA ARG A 30 -26.59 -12.01 5.63
C ARG A 30 -26.23 -12.16 4.15
N LYS A 31 -25.23 -12.99 3.81
CA LYS A 31 -24.81 -13.26 2.42
C LYS A 31 -25.83 -14.08 1.63
N THR A 32 -26.36 -15.16 2.20
CA THR A 32 -27.25 -16.08 1.47
C THR A 32 -28.65 -15.49 1.27
N CYS A 33 -29.19 -14.80 2.28
CA CYS A 33 -30.51 -14.18 2.17
C CYS A 33 -30.48 -12.93 1.26
N MET A 34 -29.42 -12.11 1.33
CA MET A 34 -29.25 -11.01 0.36
C MET A 34 -28.98 -11.51 -1.05
N SER A 35 -28.25 -12.60 -1.28
CA SER A 35 -28.03 -13.11 -2.64
C SER A 35 -29.34 -13.48 -3.34
N PHE A 36 -30.28 -14.10 -2.62
CA PHE A 36 -31.55 -14.52 -3.20
C PHE A 36 -32.53 -13.33 -3.34
N LEU A 37 -32.59 -12.45 -2.34
CA LEU A 37 -33.42 -11.24 -2.39
C LEU A 37 -32.91 -10.20 -3.38
N PHE A 38 -31.59 -10.10 -3.59
CA PHE A 38 -30.99 -9.20 -4.58
C PHE A 38 -31.27 -9.67 -6.00
N GLN A 39 -31.18 -10.98 -6.28
CA GLN A 39 -31.55 -11.52 -7.59
C GLN A 39 -33.01 -11.24 -7.92
N VAL A 40 -33.89 -11.42 -6.94
CA VAL A 40 -35.34 -11.16 -7.07
C VAL A 40 -35.64 -9.66 -7.15
N ALA A 41 -34.98 -8.81 -6.35
CA ALA A 41 -35.18 -7.36 -6.37
C ALA A 41 -34.63 -6.70 -7.65
N VAL A 42 -33.49 -7.16 -8.18
CA VAL A 42 -32.97 -6.70 -9.48
C VAL A 42 -33.92 -7.07 -10.62
N PHE A 43 -34.55 -8.24 -10.54
CA PHE A 43 -35.53 -8.69 -11.54
C PHE A 43 -36.88 -7.96 -11.42
N ILE A 44 -37.29 -7.54 -10.21
CA ILE A 44 -38.59 -6.88 -9.96
C ILE A 44 -38.52 -5.35 -10.07
N MET A 45 -37.42 -4.70 -9.66
CA MET A 45 -37.32 -3.22 -9.63
C MET A 45 -36.62 -2.62 -10.85
N GLY A 46 -35.96 -3.44 -11.68
CA GLY A 46 -35.16 -2.96 -12.81
C GLY A 46 -33.87 -2.31 -12.31
N PHE A 47 -32.73 -2.70 -12.88
CA PHE A 47 -31.45 -2.09 -12.55
C PHE A 47 -31.44 -0.61 -13.00
N PRO A 48 -30.95 0.35 -12.19
CA PRO A 48 -30.94 1.75 -12.57
C PRO A 48 -30.15 1.93 -13.87
N ARG A 49 -30.70 2.74 -14.79
CA ARG A 49 -30.09 2.94 -16.11
C ARG A 49 -28.76 3.71 -16.04
N ILE A 50 -28.57 4.56 -15.03
CA ILE A 50 -27.37 5.40 -14.86
C ILE A 50 -26.88 5.25 -13.41
N ILE A 51 -25.61 4.91 -13.22
CA ILE A 51 -24.95 4.73 -11.91
C ILE A 51 -23.86 5.77 -11.74
N LYS A 52 -23.89 6.50 -10.62
CA LYS A 52 -22.82 7.43 -10.24
C LYS A 52 -21.67 6.69 -9.58
N VAL A 53 -20.53 6.65 -10.25
CA VAL A 53 -19.32 5.96 -9.80
C VAL A 53 -18.31 6.99 -9.29
N SER A 54 -18.06 6.95 -7.99
CA SER A 54 -16.98 7.73 -7.37
C SER A 54 -15.63 7.06 -7.57
N ALA A 55 -14.68 7.77 -8.18
CA ALA A 55 -13.36 7.25 -8.47
C ALA A 55 -12.29 8.35 -8.42
N LEU A 56 -11.04 7.93 -8.21
CA LEU A 56 -9.85 8.78 -8.27
C LEU A 56 -8.98 8.35 -9.44
N SER A 57 -8.45 9.33 -10.17
CA SER A 57 -7.49 9.07 -11.23
C SER A 57 -6.14 8.72 -10.61
N GLY A 58 -5.62 7.53 -10.91
CA GLY A 58 -4.34 7.03 -10.44
C GLY A 58 -3.76 6.04 -11.43
N GLU A 59 -2.67 6.42 -12.09
CA GLU A 59 -1.94 5.54 -13.00
C GLU A 59 -1.23 4.41 -12.22
N PRO A 60 -1.22 3.17 -12.72
CA PRO A 60 -1.89 2.62 -13.92
C PRO A 60 -3.28 1.99 -13.62
N ILE A 61 -3.83 2.20 -12.42
CA ILE A 61 -4.96 1.43 -11.89
C ILE A 61 -6.28 1.88 -12.52
N PHE A 62 -6.56 3.18 -12.47
CA PHE A 62 -7.80 3.77 -12.97
C PHE A 62 -7.50 5.16 -13.52
N VAL A 63 -7.70 5.35 -14.82
CA VAL A 63 -7.48 6.64 -15.48
C VAL A 63 -8.75 6.99 -16.21
N PHE A 64 -9.27 8.19 -16.02
CA PHE A 64 -10.44 8.65 -16.77
C PHE A 64 -10.24 10.07 -17.25
N ASN A 65 -10.64 10.33 -18.49
CA ASN A 65 -10.64 11.67 -19.08
C ASN A 65 -12.07 12.04 -19.45
N LYS A 66 -12.56 13.16 -18.90
CA LYS A 66 -13.86 13.74 -19.25
C LYS A 66 -13.72 14.54 -20.54
N THR A 67 -14.44 14.12 -21.58
CA THR A 67 -14.52 14.81 -22.87
C THR A 67 -15.96 15.31 -23.08
N LEU A 68 -16.16 16.30 -23.94
CA LEU A 68 -17.50 16.81 -24.29
C LEU A 68 -18.42 15.73 -24.87
N SER A 69 -17.85 14.64 -25.42
CA SER A 69 -18.56 13.49 -25.99
C SER A 69 -18.79 12.33 -25.01
N GLY A 70 -18.26 12.40 -23.78
CA GLY A 70 -18.37 11.33 -22.78
C GLY A 70 -17.12 11.17 -21.92
N THR A 71 -17.15 10.21 -21.00
CA THR A 71 -15.99 9.88 -20.15
C THR A 71 -15.26 8.68 -20.74
N SER A 72 -14.00 8.86 -21.14
CA SER A 72 -13.13 7.73 -21.53
C SER A 72 -12.45 7.17 -20.29
N VAL A 73 -12.39 5.84 -20.17
CA VAL A 73 -11.84 5.15 -19.00
C VAL A 73 -10.79 4.15 -19.45
N TRP A 74 -9.68 4.10 -18.72
CA TRP A 74 -8.52 3.26 -19.00
C TRP A 74 -7.97 2.67 -17.69
N GLY A 75 -7.05 1.73 -17.80
CA GLY A 75 -6.48 1.00 -16.66
C GLY A 75 -7.21 -0.30 -16.35
N ILE A 76 -6.75 -0.99 -15.31
CA ILE A 76 -7.28 -2.30 -14.91
C ILE A 76 -8.72 -2.16 -14.40
N GLU A 77 -8.94 -1.20 -13.50
CA GLU A 77 -10.27 -0.96 -12.94
C GLU A 77 -11.22 -0.30 -13.96
N GLY A 78 -10.67 0.42 -14.95
CA GLY A 78 -11.43 0.99 -16.06
C GLY A 78 -12.05 -0.09 -16.94
N LYS A 79 -11.23 -1.03 -17.41
CA LYS A 79 -11.70 -2.21 -18.15
C LYS A 79 -12.67 -3.04 -17.32
N PHE A 80 -12.43 -3.17 -16.02
CA PHE A 80 -13.35 -3.87 -15.13
C PHE A 80 -14.74 -3.20 -15.12
N LEU A 81 -14.80 -1.87 -15.04
CA LEU A 81 -16.05 -1.12 -15.08
C LEU A 81 -16.79 -1.30 -16.41
N GLU A 82 -16.08 -1.26 -17.54
CA GLU A 82 -16.69 -1.49 -18.86
C GLU A 82 -17.28 -2.90 -19.00
N ILE A 83 -16.57 -3.92 -18.50
CA ILE A 83 -17.07 -5.29 -18.47
C ILE A 83 -18.30 -5.39 -17.57
N LEU A 84 -18.28 -4.74 -16.39
CA LEU A 84 -19.41 -4.75 -15.48
C LEU A 84 -20.64 -4.05 -16.10
N ALA A 85 -20.44 -2.88 -16.70
CA ALA A 85 -21.45 -2.09 -17.38
C ALA A 85 -22.08 -2.85 -18.55
N SER A 86 -21.27 -3.53 -19.37
CA SER A 86 -21.78 -4.33 -20.50
C SER A 86 -22.53 -5.59 -20.05
N LYS A 87 -22.10 -6.25 -18.98
CA LYS A 87 -22.77 -7.47 -18.47
C LYS A 87 -24.06 -7.19 -17.72
N LEU A 88 -24.14 -6.07 -17.01
CA LEU A 88 -25.32 -5.66 -16.26
C LEU A 88 -26.20 -4.64 -16.99
N ASN A 89 -25.77 -4.22 -18.19
CA ASN A 89 -26.46 -3.29 -19.07
C ASN A 89 -26.85 -1.96 -18.41
N PHE A 90 -25.89 -1.31 -17.74
CA PHE A 90 -26.05 0.03 -17.16
C PHE A 90 -25.10 1.05 -17.79
N GLN A 91 -25.50 2.31 -17.76
CA GLN A 91 -24.64 3.45 -18.05
C GLN A 91 -24.05 3.99 -16.75
N TYR A 92 -22.89 4.63 -16.81
CA TYR A 92 -22.25 5.17 -15.62
C TYR A 92 -21.76 6.59 -15.84
N GLU A 93 -21.70 7.35 -14.74
CA GLU A 93 -21.11 8.68 -14.68
C GLU A 93 -20.00 8.67 -13.64
N ILE A 94 -18.80 9.10 -14.03
CA ILE A 94 -17.67 9.18 -13.09
C ILE A 94 -17.66 10.53 -12.39
N ILE A 95 -17.70 10.48 -11.07
CA ILE A 95 -17.55 11.63 -10.19
C ILE A 95 -16.31 11.45 -9.33
N SER A 96 -15.63 12.55 -9.03
CA SER A 96 -14.45 12.53 -8.17
C SER A 96 -14.70 13.41 -6.97
N PRO A 97 -14.18 13.02 -5.79
CA PRO A 97 -14.34 13.83 -4.61
C PRO A 97 -13.54 15.13 -4.76
N GLU A 98 -14.08 16.24 -4.24
CA GLU A 98 -13.42 17.54 -4.25
C GLU A 98 -12.07 17.53 -3.52
N ASP A 99 -11.94 16.69 -2.49
CA ASP A 99 -10.73 16.55 -1.68
C ASP A 99 -9.63 15.69 -2.33
N GLY A 100 -9.93 15.02 -3.45
CA GLY A 100 -8.99 14.12 -4.14
C GLY A 100 -8.53 12.92 -3.31
N LYS A 101 -9.26 12.53 -2.25
CA LYS A 101 -8.83 11.48 -1.30
C LYS A 101 -9.76 10.27 -1.30
N TRP A 102 -9.22 9.12 -0.90
CA TRP A 102 -10.01 7.89 -0.72
C TRP A 102 -11.04 8.01 0.40
N GLY A 103 -10.67 8.74 1.45
CA GLY A 103 -11.51 9.02 2.60
C GLY A 103 -10.79 8.79 3.92
N SER A 104 -10.90 9.78 4.79
CA SER A 104 -10.47 9.77 6.18
C SER A 104 -11.64 10.07 7.10
N LEU A 105 -11.63 9.49 8.30
CA LEU A 105 -12.58 9.85 9.34
C LEU A 105 -12.25 11.26 9.84
N MET A 106 -13.21 12.17 9.72
CA MET A 106 -13.12 13.53 10.25
C MET A 106 -13.50 13.55 11.73
N GLU A 107 -13.12 14.61 12.45
CA GLU A 107 -13.44 14.78 13.88
C GLU A 107 -14.94 14.79 14.17
N ASN A 108 -15.76 15.21 13.20
CA ASN A 108 -17.22 15.19 13.29
C ASN A 108 -17.84 13.79 13.14
N GLY A 109 -17.04 12.73 13.02
CA GLY A 109 -17.49 11.34 12.86
C GLY A 109 -17.95 10.98 11.44
N THR A 110 -17.80 11.89 10.46
CA THR A 110 -18.14 11.64 9.05
C THR A 110 -16.90 11.26 8.25
N TRP A 111 -17.10 10.54 7.15
CA TRP A 111 -16.03 10.19 6.21
C TRP A 111 -15.90 11.24 5.10
N SER A 112 -14.65 11.56 4.75
CA SER A 112 -14.30 12.35 3.58
C SER A 112 -14.11 11.47 2.33
N GLY A 113 -13.76 12.08 1.19
CA GLY A 113 -13.36 11.37 -0.02
C GLY A 113 -14.43 10.46 -0.62
N ILE A 114 -13.97 9.48 -1.39
CA ILE A 114 -14.82 8.46 -2.04
C ILE A 114 -15.76 7.79 -1.03
N ILE A 115 -15.22 7.37 0.13
CA ILE A 115 -16.03 6.69 1.16
C ILE A 115 -17.15 7.61 1.66
N GLY A 116 -16.84 8.89 1.87
CA GLY A 116 -17.81 9.90 2.26
C GLY A 116 -18.92 10.11 1.23
N MET A 117 -18.56 10.23 -0.05
CA MET A 117 -19.53 10.40 -1.14
C MET A 117 -20.53 9.24 -1.21
N VAL A 118 -20.05 7.99 -1.11
CA VAL A 118 -20.91 6.80 -1.10
C VAL A 118 -21.76 6.76 0.18
N ALA A 119 -21.18 7.06 1.34
CA ALA A 119 -21.91 7.07 2.61
C ALA A 119 -23.04 8.12 2.62
N ARG A 120 -22.81 9.30 2.03
CA ARG A 120 -23.80 10.38 1.90
C ARG A 120 -24.79 10.18 0.74
N GLY A 121 -24.58 9.19 -0.13
CA GLY A 121 -25.44 8.93 -1.29
C GLY A 121 -25.22 9.91 -2.45
N GLU A 122 -24.10 10.63 -2.46
CA GLU A 122 -23.67 11.45 -3.60
C GLU A 122 -23.19 10.56 -4.76
N ALA A 123 -22.68 9.36 -4.43
CA ALA A 123 -22.28 8.31 -5.34
C ALA A 123 -23.00 6.99 -5.00
N ASP A 124 -23.41 6.25 -6.03
CA ASP A 124 -24.05 4.93 -5.87
C ASP A 124 -23.01 3.83 -5.65
N MET A 125 -21.86 3.99 -6.30
CA MET A 125 -20.74 3.06 -6.24
C MET A 125 -19.42 3.81 -6.03
N GLY A 126 -18.48 3.21 -5.29
CA GLY A 126 -17.09 3.64 -5.25
C GLY A 126 -16.21 2.63 -5.97
N LEU A 127 -15.50 3.03 -7.02
CA LEU A 127 -14.58 2.18 -7.78
C LEU A 127 -13.16 2.74 -7.67
N THR A 128 -12.32 2.06 -6.90
CA THR A 128 -10.92 2.43 -6.72
C THR A 128 -10.18 1.30 -5.98
N TYR A 129 -8.86 1.42 -5.88
CA TYR A 129 -7.99 0.56 -5.08
C TYR A 129 -8.17 0.78 -3.56
N LEU A 130 -9.35 0.45 -3.05
CA LEU A 130 -9.68 0.55 -1.63
C LEU A 130 -9.42 -0.77 -0.90
N ALA A 131 -8.74 -0.66 0.24
CA ALA A 131 -8.63 -1.72 1.21
C ALA A 131 -9.89 -1.80 2.09
N ILE A 132 -10.34 -3.02 2.34
CA ILE A 132 -11.37 -3.32 3.35
C ILE A 132 -10.78 -3.03 4.73
N MET A 133 -11.42 -2.14 5.46
CA MET A 133 -11.09 -1.83 6.85
C MET A 133 -12.37 -1.88 7.67
N GLU A 134 -12.27 -2.34 8.92
CA GLU A 134 -13.43 -2.48 9.81
C GLU A 134 -14.15 -1.13 9.99
N ASP A 135 -13.41 -0.06 10.22
CA ASP A 135 -13.98 1.27 10.45
C ASP A 135 -14.73 1.82 9.25
N ARG A 136 -14.31 1.45 8.04
CA ARG A 136 -15.00 1.82 6.79
C ARG A 136 -16.25 0.97 6.60
N SER A 137 -16.19 -0.32 6.94
CA SER A 137 -17.30 -1.27 6.77
C SER A 137 -18.53 -0.95 7.62
N LYS A 138 -18.38 -0.08 8.63
CA LYS A 138 -19.48 0.44 9.45
C LYS A 138 -20.38 1.43 8.68
N PHE A 139 -19.87 2.05 7.60
CA PHE A 139 -20.56 3.13 6.87
C PHE A 139 -20.89 2.78 5.42
N VAL A 140 -20.15 1.83 4.82
CA VAL A 140 -20.34 1.39 3.44
C VAL A 140 -20.23 -0.13 3.36
N ASP A 141 -20.98 -0.75 2.44
CA ASP A 141 -20.86 -2.18 2.16
C ASP A 141 -19.82 -2.41 1.06
N PHE A 142 -18.95 -3.40 1.27
CA PHE A 142 -17.91 -3.78 0.31
C PHE A 142 -18.32 -5.00 -0.50
N SER A 143 -17.92 -5.04 -1.77
CA SER A 143 -18.01 -6.24 -2.60
C SER A 143 -17.09 -7.36 -2.10
N THR A 144 -17.26 -8.57 -2.63
CA THR A 144 -16.25 -9.61 -2.48
C THR A 144 -14.91 -9.12 -3.04
N PRO A 145 -13.77 -9.35 -2.36
CA PRO A 145 -12.46 -8.98 -2.88
C PRO A 145 -12.15 -9.74 -4.17
N TYR A 146 -11.88 -8.97 -5.23
CA TYR A 146 -11.37 -9.50 -6.52
C TYR A 146 -9.84 -9.47 -6.61
N TYR A 147 -9.17 -8.78 -5.68
CA TYR A 147 -7.72 -8.69 -5.61
C TYR A 147 -7.28 -8.69 -4.15
N SER A 148 -6.21 -9.43 -3.86
CA SER A 148 -5.58 -9.49 -2.54
C SER A 148 -4.09 -9.19 -2.72
N PHE A 149 -3.57 -8.29 -1.90
CA PHE A 149 -2.16 -7.92 -1.89
C PHE A 149 -1.62 -7.89 -0.47
N GLY A 150 -0.36 -8.29 -0.33
CA GLY A 150 0.37 -8.12 0.91
C GLY A 150 0.90 -6.70 1.06
N ARG A 151 1.05 -6.23 2.30
CA ARG A 151 1.85 -5.04 2.60
C ARG A 151 3.32 -5.45 2.61
N THR A 152 4.14 -4.72 1.87
CA THR A 152 5.60 -4.89 1.86
C THR A 152 6.28 -3.56 2.15
N PHE A 153 7.53 -3.61 2.59
CA PHE A 153 8.37 -2.43 2.73
C PHE A 153 9.26 -2.32 1.51
N VAL A 154 9.36 -1.11 0.97
CA VAL A 154 10.30 -0.77 -0.10
C VAL A 154 11.39 0.08 0.53
N THR A 155 12.63 -0.35 0.38
CA THR A 155 13.82 0.40 0.80
C THR A 155 14.74 0.55 -0.39
N ASP A 156 15.55 1.60 -0.38
CA ASP A 156 16.60 1.75 -1.36
C ASP A 156 17.55 0.57 -1.31
N LYS A 157 18.00 0.14 -2.49
CA LYS A 157 19.06 -0.86 -2.59
C LYS A 157 20.31 -0.28 -1.92
N PRO A 158 20.97 -1.02 -1.01
CA PRO A 158 22.21 -0.53 -0.42
C PRO A 158 23.22 -0.21 -1.53
N GLY A 159 23.95 0.89 -1.35
CA GLY A 159 25.01 1.29 -2.28
C GLY A 159 26.03 0.18 -2.49
N ILE A 160 26.67 0.15 -3.66
CA ILE A 160 27.68 -0.85 -4.00
C ILE A 160 28.93 -0.57 -3.15
N SER A 161 29.13 -1.30 -2.06
CA SER A 161 30.36 -1.25 -1.28
C SER A 161 31.51 -1.92 -2.07
N PRO A 162 32.67 -1.27 -2.24
CA PRO A 162 33.81 -1.86 -2.93
C PRO A 162 34.32 -3.10 -2.17
N LYS A 163 34.11 -4.29 -2.73
CA LYS A 163 34.51 -5.58 -2.11
C LYS A 163 36.02 -5.70 -1.89
N TYR A 164 36.84 -5.01 -2.68
CA TYR A 164 38.30 -5.05 -2.59
C TYR A 164 38.85 -4.31 -1.37
N ALA A 165 38.17 -3.26 -0.91
CA ALA A 165 38.63 -2.43 0.21
C ALA A 165 38.19 -3.00 1.57
N VAL A 166 37.43 -4.10 1.60
CA VAL A 166 36.90 -4.74 2.82
C VAL A 166 38.00 -5.06 3.83
N PHE A 167 39.20 -5.42 3.38
CA PHE A 167 40.34 -5.70 4.25
C PHE A 167 40.92 -4.47 4.95
N LEU A 168 40.66 -3.26 4.43
CA LEU A 168 41.14 -2.00 5.01
C LEU A 168 40.17 -1.43 6.07
N TYR A 169 38.89 -1.84 6.05
CA TYR A 169 37.85 -1.35 6.97
C TYR A 169 38.06 -1.67 8.46
N PRO A 170 38.65 -2.81 8.87
CA PRO A 170 38.78 -3.15 10.29
C PRO A 170 39.71 -2.23 11.09
N PHE A 171 40.64 -1.54 10.42
CA PHE A 171 41.65 -0.69 11.07
C PHE A 171 41.46 0.77 10.66
N SER A 172 41.60 1.69 11.63
CA SER A 172 41.58 3.13 11.33
C SER A 172 42.82 3.55 10.54
N LEU A 173 42.73 4.70 9.86
CA LEU A 173 43.87 5.28 9.14
C LEU A 173 45.09 5.48 10.05
N ASP A 174 44.87 5.79 11.34
CA ASP A 174 45.95 5.97 12.31
C ASP A 174 46.76 4.68 12.50
N VAL A 175 46.10 3.52 12.60
CA VAL A 175 46.78 2.22 12.73
C VAL A 175 47.56 1.89 11.46
N TRP A 176 47.01 2.18 10.28
CA TRP A 176 47.72 2.01 9.02
C TRP A 176 48.97 2.88 8.93
N ILE A 177 48.88 4.15 9.32
CA ILE A 177 50.02 5.08 9.35
C ILE A 177 51.09 4.58 10.32
N LEU A 178 50.70 4.16 11.53
CA LEU A 178 51.63 3.61 12.52
C LEU A 178 52.31 2.33 12.04
N PHE A 179 51.58 1.45 11.33
CA PHE A 179 52.14 0.24 10.73
C PHE A 179 53.24 0.58 9.72
N PHE A 180 53.01 1.53 8.81
CA PHE A 180 54.03 1.96 7.85
C PHE A 180 55.22 2.64 8.52
N ILE A 181 54.99 3.47 9.54
CA ILE A 181 56.07 4.09 10.33
C ILE A 181 56.91 3.01 11.01
N PHE A 182 56.28 2.02 11.65
CA PHE A 182 56.98 0.92 12.30
C PHE A 182 57.79 0.09 11.30
N LEU A 183 57.24 -0.17 10.11
CA LEU A 183 57.92 -0.89 9.03
C LEU A 183 59.20 -0.19 8.57
N VAL A 184 59.26 1.15 8.60
CA VAL A 184 60.46 1.93 8.23
C VAL A 184 61.43 2.11 9.40
N ILE A 185 60.93 2.37 10.61
CA ILE A 185 61.77 2.65 11.78
C ILE A 185 62.47 1.38 12.28
N SER A 186 61.77 0.24 12.29
CA SER A 186 62.35 -1.03 12.77
C SER A 186 63.65 -1.44 12.06
N PRO A 187 63.75 -1.49 10.72
CA PRO A 187 65.01 -1.82 10.06
C PRO A 187 66.08 -0.74 10.25
N TYR A 188 65.70 0.54 10.35
CA TYR A 188 66.66 1.63 10.61
C TYR A 188 67.34 1.47 11.98
N ILE A 189 66.56 1.18 13.03
CA ILE A 189 67.09 0.92 14.37
C ILE A 189 67.95 -0.34 14.36
N LEU A 190 67.49 -1.42 13.72
CA LEU A 190 68.24 -2.67 13.63
C LEU A 190 69.59 -2.48 12.92
N GLN A 191 69.64 -1.72 11.82
CA GLN A 191 70.89 -1.40 11.11
C GLN A 191 71.87 -0.63 12.01
N LYS A 192 71.39 0.38 12.74
CA LYS A 192 72.23 1.13 13.68
C LYS A 192 72.73 0.26 14.83
N TRP A 193 71.89 -0.62 15.35
CA TRP A 193 72.24 -1.51 16.45
C TRP A 193 73.25 -2.58 16.03
N ILE A 194 73.10 -3.16 14.84
CA ILE A 194 74.06 -4.10 14.26
C ILE A 194 75.41 -3.42 14.04
N SER A 195 75.42 -2.25 13.37
CA SER A 195 76.65 -1.51 13.12
C SER A 195 77.36 -1.08 14.42
N ALA A 196 76.61 -0.73 15.47
CA ALA A 196 77.19 -0.45 16.78
C ALA A 196 77.84 -1.71 17.39
N LYS A 197 77.17 -2.86 17.34
CA LYS A 197 77.72 -4.13 17.81
C LYS A 197 78.98 -4.54 17.06
N ASP A 198 78.99 -4.39 15.74
CA ASP A 198 80.15 -4.70 14.92
C ASP A 198 81.35 -3.80 15.30
N LEU A 199 81.11 -2.50 15.50
CA LEU A 199 82.14 -1.55 15.98
C LEU A 199 82.68 -1.91 17.37
N PHE A 200 81.82 -2.30 18.31
CA PHE A 200 82.25 -2.73 19.66
C PHE A 200 83.05 -4.04 19.61
N HIS A 201 82.69 -4.98 18.74
CA HIS A 201 83.43 -6.24 18.59
C HIS A 201 84.83 -6.04 17.98
N PHE A 202 85.00 -5.07 17.07
CA PHE A 202 86.32 -4.68 16.56
C PHE A 202 87.17 -3.93 17.60
N ALA A 203 86.56 -3.09 18.44
CA ALA A 203 87.25 -2.32 19.48
C ALA A 203 87.75 -3.17 20.67
N TYR A 204 87.17 -4.34 20.92
CA TYR A 204 87.62 -5.27 21.98
C TYR A 204 88.69 -6.28 21.49
N LEU A 205 88.83 -6.45 20.17
CA LEU A 205 89.81 -7.35 19.55
C LEU A 205 91.12 -6.65 19.12
N MET A 206 91.28 -5.36 19.43
CA MET A 206 92.46 -4.53 19.12
C MET A 206 92.99 -3.89 20.41
#